data_AF-A0A966GHI5-F1
#
_entry.id   AF-A0A966GHI5-F1
#
_cell.length_a   1.000
_cell.length_b   1.000
_cell.length_c   1.000
_cell.angle_alpha   90.00
_cell.angle_beta   90.00
_cell.angle_gamma   90.00
#
_symmetry.space_group_name_H-M   'P 1'
#
loop_
_entity.id
_entity.type
_entity.pdbx_description
1 polymer ?
#
loop_
_entity_poly.entity_id
_entity_poly.type
_entity_poly.pdbx_seq_one_letter_code
_entity_poly.pdbx_strand_id
1 'polypeptide(L)'
;MTVSHRFEELSAHVRFDNGAVVYPGDTVQVQGPEIMAAYGEMVEEKRTAVITRASKLEQLWTRATGDFEFMELCEFSFSDEVMS
;
A
#
# COMPACT_ATOMS: atom_id res chain seq x y z
N MET A 1 -2.64 -5.59 -7.88
CA MET A 1 -2.96 -4.34 -7.17
C MET A 1 -4.11 -3.70 -7.92
N THR A 2 -5.08 -3.19 -7.20
CA THR A 2 -6.29 -2.58 -7.75
C THR A 2 -6.40 -1.18 -7.18
N VAL A 3 -6.54 -0.17 -8.04
CA VAL A 3 -6.78 1.23 -7.65
C VAL A 3 -8.16 1.61 -8.18
N SER A 4 -9.06 1.98 -7.28
CA SER A 4 -10.44 2.36 -7.56
C SER A 4 -10.60 3.85 -7.27
N HIS A 5 -11.09 4.61 -8.24
CA HIS A 5 -11.42 6.03 -8.06
C HIS A 5 -12.82 6.28 -8.60
N ARG A 6 -13.81 5.74 -7.90
CA ARG A 6 -15.23 5.82 -8.25
C ARG A 6 -16.00 6.61 -7.21
N PHE A 7 -17.20 7.04 -7.56
CA PHE A 7 -18.08 7.72 -6.60
C PHE A 7 -18.37 6.85 -5.37
N GLU A 8 -18.56 5.54 -5.58
CA GLU A 8 -18.82 4.61 -4.49
C GLU A 8 -17.57 4.20 -3.69
N GLU A 9 -16.36 4.36 -4.27
CA GLU A 9 -15.13 3.81 -3.70
C GLU A 9 -13.87 4.56 -4.17
N LEU A 10 -13.08 5.06 -3.21
CA LEU A 10 -11.71 5.50 -3.41
C LEU A 10 -10.78 4.58 -2.61
N SER A 11 -10.08 3.66 -3.27
CA SER A 11 -9.29 2.63 -2.60
C SER A 11 -8.08 2.16 -3.40
N ALA A 12 -7.04 1.72 -2.68
CA ALA A 12 -5.90 1.01 -3.25
C ALA A 12 -5.75 -0.33 -2.53
N HIS A 13 -6.00 -1.41 -3.25
CA HIS A 13 -5.94 -2.78 -2.73
C HIS A 13 -4.74 -3.54 -3.29
N VAL A 14 -3.92 -4.09 -2.41
CA VAL A 14 -2.79 -4.95 -2.79
C VAL A 14 -3.09 -6.39 -2.39
N ARG A 15 -3.02 -7.30 -3.37
CA ARG A 15 -3.16 -8.75 -3.19
C ARG A 15 -1.88 -9.44 -3.61
N PHE A 16 -1.43 -10.41 -2.81
CA PHE A 16 -0.27 -11.24 -3.12
C PHE A 16 -0.71 -12.57 -3.74
N ASP A 17 -0.32 -12.81 -5.00
CA ASP A 17 -0.69 -14.03 -5.73
C ASP A 17 0.15 -15.27 -5.37
N ASN A 18 1.25 -15.07 -4.64
CA ASN A 18 2.20 -16.12 -4.26
C ASN A 18 2.01 -16.65 -2.83
N GLY A 19 0.93 -16.25 -2.15
CA GLY A 19 0.65 -16.65 -0.77
C GLY A 19 1.56 -15.98 0.28
N ALA A 20 2.25 -14.89 -0.08
CA ALA A 20 2.99 -14.10 0.90
C ALA A 20 2.05 -13.52 1.97
N VAL A 21 2.42 -13.69 3.23
CA VAL A 21 1.72 -13.13 4.40
C VAL A 21 2.48 -11.93 4.93
N VAL A 22 1.77 -10.89 5.35
CA VAL A 22 2.30 -9.68 6.01
C VAL A 22 2.04 -9.80 7.51
N TYR A 23 3.07 -9.59 8.33
CA TYR A 23 2.96 -9.59 9.80
C TYR A 23 2.97 -8.16 10.35
N PRO A 24 2.51 -7.94 11.61
CA PRO A 24 2.62 -6.64 12.25
C PRO A 24 4.06 -6.10 12.24
N GLY A 25 4.20 -4.83 11.89
CA GLY A 25 5.49 -4.16 11.73
C GLY A 25 6.17 -4.40 10.36
N ASP A 26 5.69 -5.33 9.53
CA ASP A 26 6.25 -5.50 8.18
C ASP A 26 5.85 -4.32 7.27
N THR A 27 6.79 -3.84 6.46
CA THR A 27 6.53 -2.81 5.44
C THR A 27 6.38 -3.45 4.08
N VAL A 28 5.36 -3.04 3.33
CA VAL A 28 5.13 -3.47 1.94
C VAL A 28 5.37 -2.29 1.00
N GLN A 29 6.27 -2.46 0.04
CA GLN A 29 6.54 -1.46 -1.00
C GLN A 29 6.23 -2.05 -2.38
N VAL A 30 5.23 -1.47 -3.07
CA VAL A 30 4.93 -1.80 -4.46
C VAL A 30 5.91 -1.06 -5.37
N GLN A 31 6.52 -1.79 -6.30
CA GLN A 31 7.51 -1.24 -7.23
C GLN A 31 6.86 -0.63 -8.47
N GLY A 32 7.57 0.31 -9.09
CA GLY A 32 7.20 0.93 -10.37
C GLY A 32 6.63 2.35 -10.24
N PRO A 33 6.20 2.96 -11.37
CA PRO A 33 5.70 4.34 -11.40
C PRO A 33 4.35 4.49 -10.70
N GLU A 34 3.93 5.72 -10.41
CA GLU A 34 2.61 6.00 -9.83
C GLU A 34 1.47 5.36 -10.66
N ILE A 35 0.43 4.88 -9.97
CA ILE A 35 -0.79 4.36 -10.60
C ILE A 35 -1.91 5.34 -10.30
N MET A 36 -2.45 5.97 -11.33
CA MET A 36 -3.58 6.87 -11.23
C MET A 36 -4.79 6.28 -11.94
N ALA A 37 -5.89 6.10 -11.20
CA ALA A 37 -7.19 5.83 -11.77
C ALA A 37 -7.93 7.17 -11.98
N ALA A 38 -8.42 7.41 -13.19
CA ALA A 38 -9.28 8.57 -13.44
C ALA A 38 -10.62 8.42 -12.69
N TYR A 39 -11.29 9.54 -12.43
CA TYR A 39 -12.58 9.50 -11.76
C TYR A 39 -13.61 8.71 -12.58
N GLY A 40 -14.25 7.72 -11.94
CA GLY A 40 -15.14 6.74 -12.55
C GLY A 40 -14.45 5.42 -12.94
N GLU A 41 -13.12 5.33 -12.87
CA GLU A 41 -12.35 4.18 -13.34
C GLU A 41 -11.79 3.31 -12.21
N MET A 42 -11.41 2.09 -12.59
CA MET A 42 -10.67 1.15 -11.75
C MET A 42 -9.55 0.56 -12.59
N VAL A 43 -8.33 0.61 -12.07
CA VAL A 43 -7.12 0.10 -12.72
C VAL A 43 -6.64 -1.13 -11.96
N GLU A 44 -6.35 -2.21 -12.66
CA GLU A 44 -5.74 -3.42 -12.09
C GLU A 44 -4.41 -3.72 -12.77
N GLU A 45 -3.34 -3.79 -11.98
CA GLU A 45 -2.00 -4.13 -12.46
C GLU A 45 -1.31 -5.18 -11.59
N LYS A 46 -0.54 -6.05 -12.24
CA LYS A 46 0.38 -6.97 -11.56
C LYS A 46 1.74 -6.33 -11.42
N ARG A 47 2.17 -6.15 -10.17
CA ARG A 47 3.44 -5.52 -9.83
C ARG A 47 4.21 -6.31 -8.80
N THR A 48 5.53 -6.16 -8.84
CA THR A 48 6.43 -6.69 -7.82
C THR A 48 6.28 -5.86 -6.55
N ALA A 49 6.15 -6.52 -5.40
CA ALA A 49 6.17 -5.87 -4.10
C ALA A 49 7.33 -6.43 -3.27
N VAL A 50 8.01 -5.55 -2.55
CA VAL A 50 9.06 -5.91 -1.59
C VAL A 50 8.46 -5.84 -0.19
N ILE A 51 8.62 -6.92 0.58
CA ILE A 51 8.18 -6.98 1.97
C ILE A 51 9.42 -6.92 2.86
N THR A 52 9.56 -5.85 3.62
CA THR A 52 10.61 -5.70 4.63
C THR A 52 10.08 -6.24 5.95
N ARG A 53 10.74 -7.26 6.50
CA ARG A 53 10.30 -7.94 7.73
C ARG A 53 10.73 -7.18 8.96
N ALA A 54 9.80 -6.91 9.87
CA ALA A 54 10.11 -6.38 11.19
C ALA A 54 10.95 -7.39 12.00
N SER A 55 11.85 -6.88 12.85
CA SER A 55 12.60 -7.73 13.77
C SER A 55 11.69 -8.37 14.82
N LYS A 56 12.11 -9.47 15.44
CA LYS A 56 11.30 -10.13 16.49
C LYS A 56 10.99 -9.23 17.69
N LEU A 57 11.86 -8.26 17.98
CA LEU A 57 11.66 -7.30 19.05
C LEU A 57 10.59 -6.27 18.66
N GLU A 58 10.64 -5.76 17.43
CA GLU A 58 9.62 -4.87 16.87
C GLU A 58 8.28 -5.60 16.78
N GLN A 59 8.23 -6.83 16.26
CA GLN A 59 6.99 -7.61 16.23
C GLN A 59 6.40 -7.86 17.63
N LEU A 60 7.24 -8.12 18.64
CA LEU A 60 6.77 -8.29 20.02
C LEU A 60 6.27 -6.95 20.60
N TRP A 61 6.97 -5.87 20.30
CA TRP A 61 6.63 -4.52 20.74
C TRP A 61 5.35 -4.01 20.08
N THR A 62 5.22 -4.13 18.76
CA THR A 62 4.00 -3.87 17.99
C THR A 62 2.88 -4.83 18.36
N ARG A 63 3.15 -5.99 18.98
CA ARG A 63 2.08 -6.82 19.56
C ARG A 63 1.71 -6.39 20.98
N ALA A 64 2.68 -5.93 21.77
CA ALA A 64 2.49 -5.51 23.17
C ALA A 64 1.92 -4.09 23.30
N THR A 65 2.19 -3.23 22.32
CA THR A 65 1.78 -1.81 22.24
C THR A 65 0.74 -1.59 21.12
N GLY A 66 0.27 -2.69 20.53
CA GLY A 66 -0.20 -2.86 19.15
C GLY A 66 -1.55 -2.38 18.69
N ASP A 67 -2.24 -1.55 19.47
CA ASP A 67 -3.50 -0.94 19.01
C ASP A 67 -3.30 0.49 18.46
N PHE A 68 -2.08 1.03 18.47
CA PHE A 68 -1.79 2.42 18.11
C PHE A 68 -0.90 2.62 16.87
N GLU A 69 -0.22 1.60 16.36
CA GLU A 69 0.46 1.69 15.06
C GLU A 69 -0.61 1.52 13.97
N PHE A 70 -1.30 2.62 13.68
CA PHE A 70 -2.09 2.78 12.47
C PHE A 70 -1.25 2.28 11.28
N MET A 71 -1.73 1.25 10.57
CA MET A 71 -1.25 0.96 9.22
C MET A 71 -1.79 2.07 8.33
N GLU A 72 -1.16 3.23 8.36
CA GLU A 72 -1.48 4.29 7.41
C GLU A 72 -1.12 3.77 6.02
N LEU A 73 -2.11 3.80 5.13
CA LEU A 73 -1.84 3.74 3.71
C LEU A 73 -1.05 5.01 3.39
N CYS A 74 0.28 4.93 3.32
CA CYS A 74 1.10 6.06 2.85
C CYS A 74 0.83 6.26 1.36
N GLU A 75 -0.25 6.96 1.04
CA GLU A 75 -0.52 7.51 -0.28
C GLU A 75 0.48 8.64 -0.52
N PHE A 76 1.61 8.33 -1.14
CA PHE A 76 2.44 9.35 -1.76
C PHE A 76 1.88 9.64 -3.13
N SER A 77 1.25 10.81 -3.26
CA SER A 77 0.91 11.41 -4.54
C SER A 77 1.59 12.80 -4.64
N PHE A 78 1.78 13.24 -5.89
CA PHE A 78 2.14 14.60 -6.36
C PHE A 78 3.65 14.94 -6.43
N SER A 79 4.16 15.65 -7.46
CA SER A 79 3.55 16.77 -8.19
C SER A 79 3.67 16.69 -9.71
N ASP A 80 2.57 17.05 -10.37
CA ASP A 80 2.62 17.63 -11.71
C ASP A 80 3.35 18.98 -11.60
N GLU A 81 4.60 19.03 -12.08
CA GLU A 81 5.20 20.31 -12.43
C GLU A 81 4.57 20.75 -13.77
N VAL A 82 3.34 21.26 -13.71
CA VAL A 82 2.81 22.07 -14.82
C VAL A 82 3.62 23.36 -14.82
N MET A 83 4.80 23.34 -15.45
CA MET A 83 5.46 24.58 -15.85
C MET A 83 4.58 25.25 -16.90
N SER A 84 3.94 26.34 -16.48
CA SER A 84 3.42 27.39 -17.37
C SER A 84 4.56 28.10 -18.12
#